data_AF-A0A0F9DTG2-F1
#
_entry.id   AF-A0A0F9DTG2-F1
#
_cell.length_a   1.000
_cell.length_b   1.000
_cell.length_c   1.000
_cell.angle_alpha   90.00
_cell.angle_beta   90.00
_cell.angle_gamma   90.00
#
_symmetry.space_group_name_H-M   'P 1'
#
loop_
_entity.id
_entity.type
_entity.pdbx_description
1 polymer ?
#
loop_
_entity_poly.entity_id
_entity_poly.type
_entity_poly.pdbx_seq_one_letter_code
_entity_poly.pdbx_strand_id
1 'polypeptide(L)'
;MDKQFHKAFDQCPNCGCTQQFMKELGKELKARGFARQEWNLRYSVGEGVPTDKSFTGSIPVGTLLAGFNIMTDICMDCGTLYAVELKRVENKGEVRRASRLQLPNEPRLPDTPFSTS
;
A
#
# COMPACT_ATOMS: atom_id res chain seq x y z
N MET A 1 -12.63 -11.22 18.27
CA MET A 1 -12.07 -10.07 19.01
C MET A 1 -11.08 -9.38 18.09
N ASP A 2 -11.56 -8.38 17.36
CA ASP A 2 -10.80 -7.66 16.33
C ASP A 2 -9.83 -6.69 16.97
N LYS A 3 -8.60 -7.14 17.21
CA LYS A 3 -7.50 -6.22 17.48
C LYS A 3 -7.18 -5.48 16.18
N GLN A 4 -7.77 -4.30 16.03
CA GLN A 4 -7.41 -3.35 14.98
C GLN A 4 -5.96 -2.94 15.22
N PHE A 5 -5.04 -3.51 14.44
CA PHE A 5 -3.62 -3.20 14.57
C PHE A 5 -3.38 -1.84 13.94
N HIS A 6 -3.23 -0.83 14.79
CA HIS A 6 -2.91 0.54 14.41
C HIS A 6 -1.74 1.03 15.27
N LYS A 7 -0.63 1.37 14.60
CA LYS A 7 0.54 1.94 15.25
C LYS A 7 0.98 3.21 14.53
N ALA A 8 1.09 4.29 15.29
CA ALA A 8 1.59 5.58 14.82
C ALA A 8 3.01 5.85 15.35
N PHE A 9 3.80 6.57 14.57
CA PHE A 9 5.15 6.97 14.91
C PHE A 9 5.32 8.47 14.70
N ASP A 10 5.29 9.22 15.81
CA ASP A 10 5.31 10.69 15.76
C ASP A 10 6.73 11.27 15.64
N GLN A 11 7.75 10.52 16.08
CA GLN A 11 9.14 10.94 16.11
C GLN A 11 9.98 10.20 15.07
N CYS A 12 10.93 10.91 14.47
CA CYS A 12 11.91 10.32 13.58
C CYS A 12 12.76 9.30 14.37
N PRO A 13 12.87 8.04 13.90
CA PRO A 13 13.66 7.02 14.59
C PRO A 13 15.17 7.30 14.56
N ASN A 14 15.63 8.19 13.68
CA ASN A 14 17.04 8.51 13.52
C ASN A 14 17.49 9.71 14.39
N CYS A 15 16.78 10.84 14.32
CA CYS A 15 17.17 12.07 15.04
C CYS A 15 16.20 12.49 16.15
N GLY A 16 15.07 11.79 16.35
CA GLY A 16 14.06 12.13 17.36
C GLY A 16 13.19 13.36 17.04
N CYS A 17 13.43 14.05 15.93
CA CYS A 17 12.63 15.20 15.53
C CYS A 17 11.19 14.82 15.18
N THR A 18 10.26 15.74 15.44
CA THR A 18 8.81 15.62 15.14
C THR A 18 8.40 16.36 13.87
N GLN A 19 9.31 17.08 13.22
CA GLN A 19 9.05 17.81 11.99
C GLN A 19 9.05 16.85 10.79
N GLN A 20 7.89 16.79 10.15
CA GLN A 20 7.56 15.86 9.09
C GLN A 20 7.16 16.65 7.85
N PHE A 21 7.80 16.34 6.71
CA PHE A 21 7.68 17.13 5.48
C PHE A 21 6.24 17.18 4.96
N MET A 22 5.56 16.03 4.82
CA MET A 22 4.19 16.00 4.29
C MET A 22 3.20 16.67 5.23
N LYS A 23 3.45 16.59 6.55
CA LYS A 23 2.65 17.27 7.56
C LYS A 23 2.75 18.80 7.43
N GLU A 24 3.95 19.35 7.27
CA GLU A 24 4.15 20.79 7.08
C GLU A 24 3.62 21.25 5.71
N LEU A 25 3.90 20.52 4.65
CA LEU A 25 3.33 20.78 3.32
C LEU A 25 1.80 20.80 3.36
N GLY A 26 1.19 19.90 4.12
CA GLY A 26 -0.26 19.86 4.30
C GLY A 26 -0.81 21.07 5.04
N LYS A 27 -0.09 21.63 6.01
CA LYS A 27 -0.49 22.89 6.64
C LYS A 27 -0.42 24.04 5.64
N GLU A 28 0.62 24.11 4.82
CA GLU A 28 0.74 25.15 3.79
C GLU A 28 -0.39 25.07 2.76
N LEU A 29 -0.69 23.87 2.26
CA LEU A 29 -1.76 23.68 1.28
C LEU A 29 -3.14 24.04 1.86
N LYS A 30 -3.38 23.73 3.14
CA LYS A 30 -4.60 24.15 3.84
C LYS A 30 -4.68 25.65 4.02
N ALA A 31 -3.58 26.29 4.44
CA ALA A 31 -3.53 27.75 4.63
C ALA A 31 -3.79 28.50 3.32
N ARG A 32 -3.37 27.94 2.19
CA ARG A 32 -3.59 28.50 0.85
C ARG A 32 -4.95 28.13 0.22
N GLY A 33 -5.77 27.32 0.91
CA GLY A 33 -7.07 26.88 0.40
C GLY A 33 -7.04 25.81 -0.68
N PHE A 34 -5.88 25.18 -0.95
CA PHE A 34 -5.76 24.09 -1.92
C PHE A 34 -6.15 22.72 -1.37
N ALA A 35 -6.18 22.58 -0.04
CA ALA A 35 -6.58 21.35 0.64
C ALA A 35 -7.63 21.63 1.70
N ARG A 36 -8.53 20.66 1.91
CA ARG A 36 -9.55 20.76 2.95
C ARG A 36 -8.91 20.59 4.34
N GLN A 37 -9.50 21.20 5.36
CA GLN A 37 -8.91 21.18 6.71
C GLN A 37 -8.85 19.77 7.31
N GLU A 38 -9.79 18.90 6.94
CA GLU A 38 -9.87 17.51 7.38
C GLU A 38 -8.87 16.57 6.69
N TRP A 39 -8.17 17.01 5.64
CA TRP A 39 -7.24 16.15 4.91
C TRP A 39 -5.92 16.00 5.65
N ASN A 40 -5.45 14.76 5.83
CA ASN A 40 -4.10 14.48 6.31
C ASN A 40 -3.25 13.99 5.14
N LEU A 41 -2.33 14.85 4.70
CA LEU A 41 -1.37 14.52 3.64
C LEU A 41 -0.28 13.64 4.23
N ARG A 42 -0.12 12.45 3.65
CA ARG A 42 0.90 11.46 3.98
C ARG A 42 1.36 10.78 2.71
N TYR A 43 2.61 10.34 2.68
CA TYR A 43 3.14 9.59 1.54
C TYR A 43 2.77 8.11 1.67
N SER A 44 1.83 7.65 0.84
CA SER A 44 1.46 6.23 0.79
C SER A 44 2.47 5.46 -0.05
N VAL A 45 3.24 4.57 0.58
CA VAL A 45 4.28 3.77 -0.10
C VAL A 45 3.72 2.45 -0.60
N GLY A 46 2.73 1.90 0.08
CA GLY A 46 2.16 0.62 -0.32
C GLY A 46 0.98 0.20 0.52
N GLU A 47 -0.05 -0.25 -0.18
CA GLU A 47 -1.10 -1.10 0.36
C GLU A 47 -0.88 -2.51 -0.20
N GLY A 48 -0.93 -3.51 0.67
CA GLY A 48 -0.61 -4.88 0.29
C GLY A 48 -1.42 -5.89 1.07
N VAL A 49 -1.67 -7.04 0.44
CA VAL A 49 -2.15 -8.23 1.11
C VAL A 49 -0.99 -9.23 1.13
N PRO A 50 -0.57 -9.73 2.31
CA PRO A 50 0.38 -10.82 2.38
C PRO A 50 -0.31 -12.07 1.82
N THR A 51 -0.09 -12.33 0.54
CA THR A 51 -0.52 -13.54 -0.14
C THR A 51 0.71 -14.33 -0.55
N ASP A 52 0.69 -15.63 -0.30
CA ASP A 52 1.63 -16.54 -0.93
C ASP A 52 1.30 -16.61 -2.43
N LYS A 53 2.32 -16.62 -3.28
CA LYS A 53 2.18 -16.67 -4.75
C LYS A 53 1.43 -17.93 -5.21
N SER A 54 1.43 -18.98 -4.40
CA SER A 54 0.69 -20.22 -4.63
C SER A 54 -0.84 -20.06 -4.49
N PHE A 55 -1.32 -19.06 -3.74
CA PHE A 55 -2.73 -18.87 -3.40
C PHE A 55 -3.44 -17.77 -4.18
N THR A 56 -2.72 -16.90 -4.89
CA THR A 56 -3.32 -15.74 -5.58
C THR A 56 -4.32 -16.11 -6.67
N GLY A 57 -4.22 -17.32 -7.27
CA GLY A 57 -5.17 -17.81 -8.27
C GLY A 57 -6.40 -18.52 -7.70
N SER A 58 -6.40 -18.89 -6.42
CA SER A 58 -7.46 -19.69 -5.79
C SER A 58 -8.37 -18.89 -4.86
N ILE A 59 -8.10 -17.60 -4.66
CA ILE A 59 -8.92 -16.75 -3.80
C ILE A 59 -10.22 -16.38 -4.54
N PRO A 60 -11.40 -16.75 -4.00
CA PRO A 60 -12.67 -16.37 -4.60
C PRO A 60 -12.83 -14.84 -4.65
N VAL A 61 -13.35 -14.33 -5.78
CA VAL A 61 -13.69 -12.91 -5.92
C VAL A 61 -14.65 -12.49 -4.82
N GLY A 62 -14.34 -11.38 -4.14
CA GLY A 62 -15.15 -10.86 -3.05
C GLY A 62 -14.76 -11.36 -1.65
N THR A 63 -13.76 -12.25 -1.54
CA THR A 63 -13.19 -12.64 -0.25
C THR A 63 -12.54 -11.43 0.41
N LEU A 64 -12.84 -11.17 1.69
CA LEU A 64 -12.13 -10.15 2.48
C LEU A 64 -10.77 -10.69 2.89
N LEU A 65 -9.72 -10.05 2.41
CA LEU A 65 -8.33 -10.36 2.74
C LEU A 65 -7.80 -9.34 3.74
N ALA A 66 -7.12 -9.84 4.77
CA ALA A 66 -6.39 -8.97 5.68
C ALA A 66 -5.20 -8.35 4.94
N GLY A 67 -5.21 -7.03 4.77
CA GLY A 67 -4.12 -6.26 4.22
C GLY A 67 -3.45 -5.37 5.25
N PHE A 68 -2.41 -4.68 4.80
CA PHE A 68 -1.74 -3.63 5.54
C PHE A 68 -1.61 -2.38 4.67
N ASN A 69 -1.63 -1.22 5.33
CA ASN A 69 -1.35 0.07 4.72
C ASN A 69 -0.18 0.71 5.49
N ILE A 70 0.86 1.07 4.74
CA ILE A 70 2.04 1.76 5.26
C ILE A 70 2.01 3.20 4.78
N MET A 71 1.82 4.13 5.71
CA MET A 71 2.01 5.54 5.46
C MET A 71 3.39 5.95 5.96
N THR A 72 4.11 6.67 5.12
CA THR A 72 5.45 7.18 5.42
C THR A 72 5.49 8.70 5.32
N ASP A 73 6.50 9.27 5.93
CA ASP A 73 6.84 10.68 5.81
C ASP A 73 8.37 10.85 5.86
N ILE A 74 8.84 12.04 5.53
CA ILE A 74 10.25 12.40 5.49
C ILE A 74 10.54 13.34 6.66
N CYS A 75 11.54 13.02 7.47
CA CYS A 75 12.03 13.93 8.51
C CYS A 75 12.68 15.16 7.88
N MET A 76 12.27 16.36 8.30
CA MET A 76 12.82 17.61 7.74
C MET A 76 14.26 17.90 8.18
N ASP A 77 14.70 17.37 9.32
CA ASP A 77 16.03 17.64 9.84
C ASP A 77 17.10 16.75 9.20
N CYS A 78 16.83 15.44 9.12
CA CYS A 78 17.81 14.44 8.70
C CYS A 78 17.48 13.75 7.37
N GLY A 79 16.35 14.08 6.74
CA GLY A 79 15.93 13.51 5.45
C GLY A 79 15.51 12.04 5.49
N THR A 80 15.45 11.41 6.68
CA THR A 80 15.07 10.00 6.81
C THR A 80 13.60 9.81 6.42
N LEU A 81 13.34 8.92 5.46
CA LEU A 81 12.00 8.40 5.17
C LEU A 81 11.66 7.31 6.19
N TYR A 82 10.55 7.43 6.89
CA TYR A 82 10.11 6.43 7.87
C TYR A 82 8.61 6.26 7.89
N ALA A 83 8.14 5.09 8.37
CA ALA A 83 6.72 4.84 8.55
C ALA A 83 6.19 5.70 9.69
N VAL A 84 5.19 6.53 9.40
CA VAL A 84 4.45 7.34 10.38
C VAL A 84 3.18 6.65 10.85
N GLU A 85 2.66 5.72 10.04
CA GLU A 85 1.47 4.95 10.40
C GLU A 85 1.46 3.57 9.75
N LEU A 86 1.14 2.56 10.55
CA LEU A 86 0.89 1.19 10.12
C LEU A 86 -0.54 0.82 10.52
N LYS A 87 -1.36 0.47 9.54
CA LYS A 87 -2.75 0.08 9.75
C LYS A 87 -3.03 -1.26 9.11
N ARG A 88 -3.78 -2.11 9.82
CA ARG A 88 -4.50 -3.24 9.21
C ARG A 88 -5.66 -2.67 8.39
N VAL A 89 -5.78 -3.14 7.17
CA VAL A 89 -6.90 -2.85 6.26
C VAL A 89 -7.56 -4.16 5.84
N GLU A 90 -8.80 -4.09 5.40
CA GLU A 90 -9.48 -5.23 4.78
C GLU A 90 -9.65 -4.91 3.31
N ASN A 91 -8.97 -5.68 2.47
CA ASN A 91 -9.04 -5.54 1.03
C ASN A 91 -9.96 -6.60 0.47
N LYS A 92 -10.91 -6.18 -0.36
CA LYS A 92 -11.69 -7.14 -1.16
C LYS A 92 -10.72 -7.76 -2.16
N GLY A 93 -10.64 -9.09 -2.13
CA GLY A 93 -9.91 -9.87 -3.12
C GLY A 93 -10.53 -9.61 -4.49
N GLU A 94 -9.94 -8.68 -5.22
CA GLU A 94 -10.12 -8.55 -6.65
C GLU A 94 -9.07 -9.41 -7.32
N VAL A 95 -9.52 -10.40 -8.08
CA VAL A 95 -8.65 -11.03 -9.07
C VAL A 95 -8.37 -9.95 -10.10
N ARG A 96 -7.25 -9.23 -9.95
CA ARG A 96 -6.57 -8.66 -11.11
C ARG A 96 -6.22 -9.88 -11.94
N ARG A 97 -7.14 -10.32 -12.81
CA ARG A 97 -6.78 -11.14 -13.96
C ARG A 97 -5.60 -10.37 -14.52
N ALA A 98 -4.42 -10.98 -14.48
CA ALA A 98 -3.35 -10.49 -15.31
C ALA A 98 -3.98 -10.53 -16.70
N SER A 99 -4.43 -9.37 -17.17
CA SER A 99 -4.90 -9.20 -18.52
C SER A 99 -3.65 -9.43 -19.34
N ARG A 100 -3.36 -10.71 -19.62
CA ARG A 100 -2.62 -11.13 -20.79
C ARG A 100 -3.50 -10.73 -21.97
N LEU A 101 -3.62 -9.43 -22.19
CA LEU A 101 -3.81 -8.89 -23.51
C LEU A 101 -2.59 -9.39 -24.27
N GLN A 102 -2.75 -10.53 -24.93
CA GLN A 102 -1.80 -10.94 -25.97
C GLN A 102 -1.75 -9.78 -26.94
N LEU A 103 -0.64 -9.06 -26.94
CA LEU A 103 -0.35 -8.13 -28.02
C LEU A 103 -0.32 -8.97 -29.31
N PRO A 104 -0.87 -8.49 -30.44
CA PRO A 104 -1.11 -9.31 -31.64
C PRO A 104 0.11 -10.06 -32.21
N ASN A 105 1.32 -9.77 -31.74
CA ASN A 105 2.59 -10.28 -32.27
C ASN A 105 3.44 -11.07 -31.26
N GLU A 106 2.93 -11.47 -30.09
CA GLU A 106 3.68 -12.40 -29.23
C GLU A 106 3.51 -13.86 -29.69
N PRO A 107 4.60 -14.64 -29.80
CA PRO A 107 4.51 -16.06 -30.13
C PRO A 107 3.75 -16.81 -29.04
N ARG A 108 2.73 -17.57 -29.45
CA ARG A 108 1.96 -18.45 -28.56
C ARG A 108 2.91 -19.49 -27.96
N LEU A 109 3.04 -19.50 -26.63
CA LEU A 109 3.62 -20.63 -25.93
C LEU A 109 2.72 -21.87 -26.12
N PRO A 110 3.29 -23.07 -26.34
CA PRO A 110 2.51 -24.26 -26.62
C PRO A 110 1.68 -24.68 -25.40
N ASP A 111 0.36 -24.76 -25.60
CA ASP A 111 -0.58 -25.40 -24.69
C ASP A 111 -0.29 -26.91 -24.69
N THR A 112 0.36 -27.43 -23.65
CA THR A 112 0.33 -28.87 -23.38
C THR A 112 -0.37 -29.11 -22.04
N PRO A 113 -1.60 -29.65 -22.04
CA PRO A 113 -2.18 -30.24 -20.86
C PRO A 113 -1.59 -31.64 -20.69
N PHE A 114 -1.13 -31.97 -19.47
CA PHE A 114 -0.96 -33.32 -18.94
C PHE A 114 -0.44 -34.41 -19.92
N SER A 115 0.85 -34.75 -19.82
CA SER A 115 1.30 -36.09 -20.21
C SER A 115 1.18 -36.99 -18.99
N THR A 116 0.07 -37.74 -18.92
CA THR A 116 -0.04 -38.92 -18.06
C THR A 116 0.72 -40.07 -18.72
N SER A 117 1.70 -40.61 -18.00
CA SER A 117 2.20 -41.98 -18.16
C SER A 117 2.57 -42.51 -16.79
#